data_AF-A0A538NFY6-F1
#
_entry.id   AF-A0A538NFY6-F1
#
_cell.length_a   1.000
_cell.length_b   1.000
_cell.length_c   1.000
_cell.angle_alpha   90.00
_cell.angle_beta   90.00
_cell.angle_gamma   90.00
#
_symmetry.space_group_name_H-M   'P 1'
#
loop_
_entity.id
_entity.type
_entity.pdbx_description
1 polymer ?
#
loop_
_entity_poly.entity_id
_entity_poly.type
_entity_poly.pdbx_seq_one_letter_code
_entity_poly.pdbx_strand_id
1 'polypeptide(L)'
;MNWLLKALRFWPWLAAVSSGLLCTGCFPPFDQTWLCWIALTPLIAAIWFSGKDSRHPWLRNLLLGYVAGLVFFWTVLSWLTTVTVLGWFVLEFYMAIYFALWAWFCG
;
A
#
# COMPACT_ATOMS: atom_id res chain seq x y z
N MET A 1 -27.55 -9.71 -3.64
CA MET A 1 -27.00 -8.43 -4.16
C MET A 1 -26.06 -7.69 -3.19
N ASN A 2 -26.10 -7.93 -1.87
CA ASN A 2 -25.35 -7.09 -0.90
C ASN A 2 -23.85 -7.45 -0.77
N TRP A 3 -23.45 -8.68 -1.16
CA TRP A 3 -22.05 -9.13 -1.13
C TRP A 3 -21.17 -8.47 -2.20
N LEU A 4 -21.72 -8.24 -3.40
CA LEU A 4 -21.00 -7.57 -4.49
C LEU A 4 -20.69 -6.11 -4.16
N LEU A 5 -21.62 -5.39 -3.54
CA LEU A 5 -21.42 -4.01 -3.09
C LEU A 5 -20.37 -3.90 -1.97
N LYS A 6 -20.36 -4.87 -1.04
CA LYS A 6 -19.29 -4.97 -0.03
C LYS A 6 -17.93 -5.26 -0.68
N ALA A 7 -17.87 -6.23 -1.59
CA ALA A 7 -16.64 -6.58 -2.30
C ALA A 7 -16.06 -5.38 -3.08
N LEU A 8 -16.91 -4.62 -3.78
CA LEU A 8 -16.51 -3.39 -4.48
C LEU A 8 -15.96 -2.31 -3.54
N ARG A 9 -16.45 -2.25 -2.29
CA ARG A 9 -15.97 -1.30 -1.29
C ARG A 9 -14.63 -1.70 -0.67
N PHE A 10 -14.35 -3.00 -0.53
CA PHE A 10 -13.10 -3.52 0.03
C PHE A 10 -12.00 -3.73 -1.01
N TRP A 11 -12.36 -3.85 -2.29
CA TRP A 11 -11.43 -4.03 -3.40
C TRP A 11 -10.25 -3.02 -3.42
N PRO A 12 -10.44 -1.71 -3.18
CA PRO A 12 -9.34 -0.74 -3.22
C PRO A 12 -8.30 -0.99 -2.12
N TRP A 13 -8.75 -1.42 -0.95
CA TRP A 13 -7.89 -1.77 0.18
C TRP A 13 -7.12 -3.06 -0.07
N LEU A 14 -7.79 -4.07 -0.64
CA LEU A 14 -7.13 -5.31 -1.08
C LEU A 14 -6.07 -5.02 -2.15
N ALA A 15 -6.37 -4.12 -3.08
CA ALA A 15 -5.43 -3.70 -4.12
C ALA A 15 -4.22 -2.96 -3.50
N ALA A 16 -4.42 -2.06 -2.54
CA ALA A 16 -3.32 -1.41 -1.81
C ALA A 16 -2.43 -2.42 -1.08
N VAL A 17 -3.02 -3.38 -0.35
CA VAL A 17 -2.26 -4.44 0.34
C VAL A 17 -1.50 -5.30 -0.67
N SER A 18 -2.14 -5.68 -1.78
CA SER A 18 -1.47 -6.48 -2.82
C SER A 18 -0.30 -5.75 -3.45
N SER A 19 -0.41 -4.43 -3.66
CA SER A 19 0.67 -3.59 -4.16
C SER A 19 1.86 -3.59 -3.19
N GLY A 20 1.62 -3.41 -1.89
CA GLY A 20 2.65 -3.48 -0.86
C GLY A 20 3.37 -4.84 -0.83
N LEU A 21 2.61 -5.94 -0.91
CA LEU A 21 3.18 -7.30 -0.94
C LEU A 21 3.98 -7.59 -2.21
N LEU A 22 3.51 -7.12 -3.37
CA LEU A 22 4.25 -7.24 -4.63
C LEU A 22 5.56 -6.45 -4.59
N CYS A 23 5.54 -5.24 -3.99
CA CYS A 23 6.76 -4.47 -3.75
C CYS A 23 7.74 -5.23 -2.85
N THR A 24 7.26 -5.90 -1.78
CA THR A 24 8.13 -6.72 -0.92
C THR A 24 8.74 -7.88 -1.70
N GLY A 25 7.97 -8.52 -2.59
CA GLY A 25 8.46 -9.62 -3.44
C GLY A 25 9.59 -9.23 -4.40
N CYS A 26 9.80 -7.95 -4.68
CA CYS A 26 10.97 -7.48 -5.43
C CYS A 26 12.28 -7.64 -4.65
N PHE A 27 12.23 -7.66 -3.31
CA PHE A 27 13.39 -7.69 -2.44
C PHE A 27 13.66 -9.11 -1.92
N PRO A 28 14.85 -9.36 -1.31
CA PRO A 28 15.16 -10.65 -0.72
C PRO A 28 14.08 -11.09 0.29
N PRO A 29 13.70 -12.38 0.33
CA PRO A 29 14.37 -13.55 -0.28
C PRO A 29 13.90 -13.92 -1.70
N PHE A 30 12.87 -13.27 -2.25
CA PHE A 30 12.26 -13.67 -3.52
C PHE A 30 13.01 -13.11 -4.74
N ASP A 31 13.62 -11.92 -4.61
CA ASP A 31 14.46 -11.26 -5.61
C ASP A 31 13.79 -11.16 -7.01
N GLN A 32 12.46 -11.02 -7.02
CA GLN A 32 11.67 -10.93 -8.24
C GLN A 32 11.57 -9.47 -8.68
N THR A 33 12.71 -8.87 -9.02
CA THR A 33 12.81 -7.45 -9.42
C THR A 33 11.89 -7.07 -10.60
N TRP A 34 11.51 -8.03 -11.45
CA TRP A 34 10.54 -7.81 -12.53
C TRP A 34 9.14 -7.43 -12.02
N LEU A 35 8.76 -7.85 -10.80
CA LEU A 35 7.48 -7.48 -10.20
C LEU A 35 7.36 -5.98 -9.96
N CYS A 36 8.47 -5.25 -9.84
CA CYS A 36 8.45 -3.82 -9.55
C CYS A 36 7.77 -3.00 -10.66
N TRP A 37 7.76 -3.51 -11.90
CA TRP A 37 7.02 -2.90 -13.01
C TRP A 37 5.50 -2.93 -12.80
N ILE A 38 4.99 -4.01 -12.20
CA ILE A 38 3.57 -4.22 -11.98
C ILE A 38 3.13 -3.96 -10.54
N ALA A 39 4.06 -3.87 -9.58
CA ALA A 39 3.74 -3.79 -8.16
C ALA A 39 2.90 -2.56 -7.82
N LEU A 40 3.09 -1.44 -8.51
CA LEU A 40 2.31 -0.21 -8.32
C LEU A 40 0.97 -0.21 -9.06
N THR A 41 0.76 -1.10 -10.03
CA THR A 41 -0.46 -1.13 -10.85
C THR A 41 -1.75 -1.35 -10.05
N PRO A 42 -1.81 -2.23 -9.03
CA PRO A 42 -3.03 -2.40 -8.23
C PRO A 42 -3.36 -1.13 -7.43
N LEU A 43 -2.33 -0.45 -6.91
CA LEU A 43 -2.51 0.80 -6.16
C LEU A 43 -3.02 1.93 -7.06
N ILE A 44 -2.43 2.09 -8.26
CA ILE A 44 -2.91 3.08 -9.24
C ILE A 44 -4.35 2.78 -9.66
N ALA A 45 -4.68 1.51 -9.92
CA ALA A 45 -6.04 1.10 -10.24
C ALA A 45 -7.01 1.39 -9.09
N ALA A 46 -6.60 1.18 -7.83
CA ALA A 46 -7.40 1.51 -6.66
C ALA A 46 -7.64 3.02 -6.54
N ILE A 47 -6.64 3.84 -6.81
CA ILE A 47 -6.75 5.31 -6.76
C ILE A 47 -7.71 5.81 -7.85
N TRP A 48 -7.52 5.35 -9.09
CA TRP A 48 -8.27 5.84 -10.26
C TRP A 48 -9.69 5.28 -10.36
N PHE A 49 -9.89 3.96 -10.17
CA PHE A 49 -11.19 3.33 -10.39
C PHE A 49 -12.10 3.27 -9.15
N SER A 50 -11.58 3.57 -7.95
CA SER A 50 -12.38 3.62 -6.72
C SER A 50 -13.09 4.96 -6.49
N GLY A 51 -13.03 5.91 -7.44
CA GLY A 51 -13.52 7.29 -7.35
C GLY A 51 -15.04 7.50 -7.18
N LYS A 52 -15.79 6.55 -6.62
CA LYS A 52 -17.24 6.67 -6.41
C LYS A 52 -17.53 6.97 -4.93
N ASP A 53 -18.08 8.16 -4.67
CA ASP A 53 -18.76 8.55 -3.42
C ASP A 53 -17.93 8.74 -2.13
N SER A 54 -16.76 9.39 -2.20
CA SER A 54 -16.12 9.95 -0.99
C SER A 54 -16.17 11.47 -0.98
N ARG A 55 -16.68 12.06 0.11
CA ARG A 55 -16.67 13.53 0.36
C ARG A 55 -15.27 14.16 0.23
N HIS A 56 -14.21 13.38 0.46
CA HIS A 56 -12.82 13.79 0.29
C HIS A 56 -12.01 12.70 -0.44
N PRO A 57 -11.93 12.71 -1.79
CA PRO A 57 -11.20 11.71 -2.54
C PRO A 57 -9.69 11.72 -2.23
N TRP A 58 -9.11 12.90 -1.96
CA TRP A 58 -7.70 13.06 -1.62
C TRP A 58 -7.30 12.29 -0.34
N LEU A 59 -8.12 12.38 0.71
CA LEU A 59 -7.86 11.70 1.99
C LEU A 59 -7.86 10.18 1.82
N ARG A 60 -8.74 9.68 0.95
CA ARG A 60 -8.79 8.25 0.61
C ARG A 60 -7.55 7.83 -0.15
N ASN A 61 -7.13 8.59 -1.15
CA ASN A 61 -5.92 8.29 -1.94
C ASN A 61 -4.68 8.25 -1.03
N LEU A 62 -4.59 9.21 -0.09
CA LEU A 62 -3.55 9.26 0.94
C LEU A 62 -3.58 8.01 1.83
N LEU A 63 -4.75 7.61 2.33
CA LEU A 63 -4.93 6.40 3.14
C LEU A 63 -4.56 5.11 2.37
N LEU A 64 -4.94 4.99 1.10
CA LEU A 64 -4.62 3.83 0.27
C LEU A 64 -3.11 3.71 0.06
N GLY A 65 -2.44 4.82 -0.27
CA GLY A 65 -0.98 4.86 -0.35
C GLY A 65 -0.31 4.53 0.97
N TYR A 66 -0.84 5.06 2.07
CA TYR A 66 -0.33 4.80 3.42
C TYR A 66 -0.37 3.31 3.77
N VAL A 67 -1.48 2.63 3.47
CA VAL A 67 -1.62 1.18 3.71
C VAL A 67 -0.67 0.37 2.85
N ALA A 68 -0.55 0.70 1.56
CA ALA A 68 0.40 0.02 0.67
C ALA A 68 1.85 0.19 1.16
N GLY A 69 2.22 1.41 1.55
CA GLY A 69 3.52 1.73 2.12
C GLY A 69 3.78 0.98 3.43
N LEU A 70 2.82 0.97 4.36
CA LEU A 70 2.94 0.22 5.62
C LEU A 70 3.16 -1.26 5.34
N VAL A 71 2.34 -1.90 4.52
CA VAL A 71 2.49 -3.35 4.21
C VAL A 71 3.87 -3.63 3.60
N PHE A 72 4.34 -2.77 2.70
CA PHE A 72 5.65 -2.90 2.09
C PHE A 72 6.78 -2.78 3.12
N PHE A 73 6.84 -1.66 3.86
CA PHE A 73 7.90 -1.37 4.82
C PHE A 73 7.91 -2.38 5.97
N TRP A 74 6.72 -2.77 6.45
CA TRP A 74 6.58 -3.71 7.55
C TRP A 74 7.16 -5.09 7.21
N THR A 75 6.92 -5.53 5.99
CA THR A 75 7.41 -6.83 5.56
C THR A 75 8.91 -6.77 5.21
N VAL A 76 9.34 -5.75 4.46
CA VAL A 76 10.74 -5.65 3.99
C VAL A 76 11.73 -5.29 5.10
N LEU A 77 11.29 -4.51 6.10
CA LEU A 77 12.10 -4.09 7.24
C LEU A 77 11.86 -4.94 8.49
N SER A 78 11.10 -6.04 8.40
CA SER A 78 10.84 -6.95 9.54
C SER A 78 12.11 -7.40 10.28
N TRP A 79 13.25 -7.46 9.58
CA TRP A 79 14.56 -7.80 10.14
C TRP A 79 15.08 -6.76 11.17
N LEU A 80 14.65 -5.50 11.12
CA LEU A 80 15.07 -4.44 12.07
C LEU A 80 14.58 -4.68 13.49
N THR A 81 13.59 -5.55 13.68
CA THR A 81 13.16 -6.02 15.00
C THR A 81 14.30 -6.65 15.81
N THR A 82 15.32 -7.20 15.13
CA THR A 82 16.52 -7.76 15.76
C THR A 82 17.39 -6.68 16.43
N VAL A 83 17.31 -5.43 15.97
CA VAL A 83 18.11 -4.31 16.49
C VAL A 83 17.30 -3.49 17.48
N THR A 84 16.11 -3.02 17.07
CA THR A 84 15.21 -2.24 17.93
C THR A 84 13.75 -2.44 17.51
N VAL A 85 12.93 -3.01 18.39
CA VAL A 85 11.49 -3.19 18.11
C VAL A 85 10.76 -1.84 18.03
N LEU A 86 11.07 -0.91 18.94
CA LEU A 86 10.42 0.41 18.96
C LEU A 86 10.85 1.27 17.76
N GLY A 87 12.13 1.23 17.39
CA GLY A 87 12.66 1.95 16.22
C GLY A 87 12.04 1.45 14.92
N TRP A 88 11.98 0.12 14.74
CA TRP A 88 11.29 -0.54 13.64
C TRP A 88 9.82 -0.10 13.53
N PHE A 89 9.08 -0.18 14.64
CA PHE A 89 7.66 0.18 14.66
C PHE A 89 7.45 1.64 14.24
N VAL A 90 8.16 2.61 14.84
CA VAL A 90 7.98 4.04 14.51
C VAL A 90 8.45 4.38 13.08
N LEU A 91 9.54 3.75 12.62
CA LEU A 91 10.12 3.98 11.31
C LEU A 91 9.16 3.64 10.16
N GLU A 92 8.39 2.57 10.29
CA GLU A 92 7.43 2.15 9.27
C GLU A 92 6.31 3.17 9.08
N PHE A 93 5.76 3.68 10.19
CA PHE A 93 4.73 4.72 10.14
C PHE A 93 5.26 6.01 9.50
N TYR A 94 6.53 6.34 9.74
CA TYR A 94 7.21 7.47 9.10
C TYR A 94 7.41 7.23 7.60
N MET A 95 7.96 6.08 7.22
CA MET A 95 8.25 5.75 5.82
C MET A 95 6.99 5.63 4.97
N ALA A 96 5.90 5.11 5.53
CA ALA A 96 4.62 5.02 4.85
C ALA A 96 4.03 6.39 4.45
N ILE A 97 4.46 7.49 5.08
CA ILE A 97 4.04 8.85 4.70
C ILE A 97 4.50 9.18 3.27
N TYR A 98 5.69 8.72 2.84
CA TYR A 98 6.17 8.97 1.48
C TYR A 98 5.28 8.31 0.42
N PHE A 99 4.83 7.08 0.66
CA PHE A 99 3.87 6.39 -0.21
C PHE A 99 2.49 7.06 -0.19
N ALA A 100 2.05 7.55 0.97
CA ALA A 100 0.79 8.27 1.10
C ALA A 100 0.79 9.60 0.33
N LEU A 101 1.89 10.36 0.42
CA LEU A 101 2.08 11.61 -0.35
C LEU A 101 2.14 11.33 -1.85
N TRP A 102 2.81 10.26 -2.26
CA TRP A 102 2.85 9.85 -3.66
C TRP A 102 1.46 9.47 -4.18
N ALA A 103 0.70 8.66 -3.44
CA ALA A 103 -0.65 8.26 -3.82
C ALA A 103 -1.62 9.45 -3.86
N TRP A 104 -1.43 10.44 -2.98
CA TRP A 104 -2.15 11.70 -3.03
C TRP A 104 -1.81 12.53 -4.26
N PHE A 105 -0.55 12.57 -4.67
CA PHE A 105 -0.15 13.26 -5.90
C PHE A 105 -0.65 12.57 -7.17
N CYS A 106 -0.79 11.24 -7.15
CA CYS A 106 -1.12 10.42 -8.31
C CYS A 106 -2.61 10.40 -8.69
N GLY A 107 -3.51 10.91 -7.83
CA GLY A 107 -4.95 10.95 -8.11
C GLY A 107 -5.68 12.09 -7.43
#